data_AF-A0A2Z2KTE0-F1
#
_entry.id   AF-A0A2Z2KTE0-F1
#
_cell.length_a   1.000
_cell.length_b   1.000
_cell.length_c   1.000
_cell.angle_alpha   90.00
_cell.angle_beta   90.00
_cell.angle_gamma   90.00
#
_symmetry.space_group_name_H-M   'P 1'
#
loop_
_entity.id
_entity.type
_entity.pdbx_description
1 polymer ?
#
loop_
_entity_poly.entity_id
_entity_poly.type
_entity_poly.pdbx_seq_one_letter_code
_entity_poly.pdbx_strand_id
1 'polypeptide(L)'
;MTAYNYQNEAEELIEDQDETVHYMQDESWSVKDLSGAVWADGMIHEKEVKISSIEAIADNNIAALEAKIEKLKVWKENSTRNDVNGITFFKTHLHLWHEKLVRSEKEENKELVAKGKKEKKLSQTIKLPYRNLTCRTQQPEITKDEEQLVQWVNTNYSEDIPVSDLEDLIDNIKASDKSGIKLSDLFTLYGEYESKFIKRDIKVAWGELKKNLFISEDKNGKVVYKDDQEREVTAIQLSKQGEKYDWKITE
;
A
#
# COMPACT_ATOMS: atom_id res chain seq x y z
N MET A 1 -7.60 -25.24 23.57
CA MET A 1 -7.30 -24.16 24.53
C MET A 1 -8.55 -23.32 24.65
N THR A 2 -9.18 -23.35 25.82
CA THR A 2 -10.34 -22.54 26.18
C THR A 2 -9.91 -21.10 26.33
N ALA A 3 -10.47 -20.19 25.52
CA ALA A 3 -10.30 -18.75 25.72
C ALA A 3 -10.89 -18.38 27.08
N TYR A 4 -10.08 -17.83 27.98
CA TYR A 4 -10.57 -17.26 29.24
C TYR A 4 -11.51 -16.11 28.91
N ASN A 5 -12.73 -16.16 29.46
CA ASN A 5 -13.80 -15.20 29.14
C ASN A 5 -13.60 -13.92 29.96
N TYR A 6 -12.73 -13.03 29.47
CA TYR A 6 -12.46 -11.72 30.08
C TYR A 6 -13.65 -10.75 30.04
N GLN A 7 -14.76 -11.10 29.37
CA GLN A 7 -15.97 -10.27 29.37
C GLN A 7 -16.59 -10.16 30.77
N ASN A 8 -16.60 -11.24 31.54
CA ASN A 8 -17.25 -11.25 32.86
C ASN A 8 -16.50 -10.40 33.91
N GLU A 9 -15.16 -10.35 33.88
CA GLU A 9 -14.38 -9.53 34.82
C GLU A 9 -14.47 -8.03 34.50
N ALA A 10 -14.71 -7.66 33.24
CA ALA A 10 -14.92 -6.28 32.84
C ALA A 10 -16.35 -5.80 33.16
N GLU A 11 -17.35 -6.67 33.00
CA GLU A 11 -18.75 -6.40 33.41
C GLU A 11 -18.89 -6.21 34.93
N GLU A 12 -18.24 -7.06 35.74
CA GLU A 12 -18.24 -6.93 37.22
C GLU A 12 -17.64 -5.59 37.71
N LEU A 13 -16.70 -4.98 36.97
CA LEU A 13 -16.12 -3.68 37.32
C LEU A 13 -17.01 -2.48 36.97
N ILE A 14 -18.04 -2.68 36.14
CA ILE A 14 -18.93 -1.62 35.63
C ILE A 14 -20.29 -1.65 36.33
N GLU A 15 -20.72 -2.80 36.88
CA GLU A 15 -22.07 -2.98 37.44
C GLU A 15 -22.36 -2.23 38.76
N ASP A 16 -21.36 -1.73 39.49
CA ASP A 16 -21.54 -1.18 40.84
C ASP A 16 -21.76 0.35 40.93
N GLN A 17 -22.04 1.08 39.84
CA GLN A 17 -22.14 2.56 39.90
C GLN A 17 -23.37 3.23 39.31
N ASP A 18 -24.39 2.49 38.89
CA ASP A 18 -25.61 3.09 38.31
C ASP A 18 -26.75 3.29 39.32
N GLU A 19 -26.43 3.79 40.52
CA GLU A 19 -27.37 4.64 41.25
C GLU A 19 -27.30 6.06 40.67
N THR A 20 -27.68 6.20 39.40
CA THR A 20 -27.97 7.49 38.79
C THR A 20 -29.21 8.06 39.49
N VAL A 21 -28.97 8.83 40.54
CA VAL A 21 -29.97 9.80 41.03
C VAL A 21 -30.29 10.70 39.83
N HIS A 22 -31.40 10.41 39.15
CA HIS A 22 -32.00 11.28 38.16
C HIS A 22 -32.36 12.59 38.86
N TYR A 23 -31.41 13.52 38.91
CA TYR A 23 -31.76 14.92 39.05
C TYR A 23 -32.58 15.24 37.81
N MET A 24 -33.90 15.34 37.96
CA MET A 24 -34.75 15.92 36.92
C MET A 24 -34.20 17.32 36.65
N GLN A 25 -33.36 17.44 35.62
CA GLN A 25 -33.01 18.71 35.01
C GLN A 25 -34.28 19.21 34.34
N ASP A 26 -35.16 19.80 35.15
CA ASP A 26 -36.25 20.60 34.64
C ASP A 26 -35.61 21.73 33.83
N GLU A 27 -35.85 21.74 32.51
CA GLU A 27 -35.33 22.76 31.59
C GLU A 27 -35.79 24.18 31.97
N SER A 28 -36.74 24.32 32.91
CA SER A 28 -37.16 25.59 33.47
C SER A 28 -36.26 26.13 34.60
N TRP A 29 -35.27 25.36 35.08
CA TRP A 29 -34.36 25.82 36.12
C TRP A 29 -33.38 26.88 35.60
N SER A 30 -33.30 28.01 36.32
CA SER A 30 -32.38 29.10 36.01
C SER A 30 -31.81 29.69 37.29
N VAL A 31 -30.56 30.15 37.24
CA VAL A 31 -29.94 30.90 38.33
C VAL A 31 -30.55 32.31 38.40
N LYS A 32 -31.27 32.63 39.48
CA LYS A 32 -31.96 33.93 39.64
C LYS A 32 -31.23 34.89 40.59
N ASP A 33 -30.33 34.38 41.43
CA ASP A 33 -29.61 35.15 42.44
C ASP A 33 -28.21 34.58 42.72
N LEU A 34 -27.42 35.30 43.51
CA LEU A 34 -26.04 34.92 43.86
C LEU A 34 -25.98 33.59 44.63
N SER A 35 -26.96 33.33 45.51
CA SER A 35 -27.05 32.04 46.23
C SER A 35 -27.23 30.86 45.30
N GLY A 36 -28.08 31.01 44.27
CA GLY A 36 -28.27 30.01 43.22
C GLY A 36 -27.00 29.79 42.40
N ALA A 37 -26.23 30.85 42.14
CA ALA A 37 -24.94 30.75 41.44
C ALA A 37 -23.91 29.97 42.27
N VAL A 38 -23.79 30.26 43.57
CA VAL A 38 -22.87 29.56 44.48
C VAL A 38 -23.24 28.09 44.63
N TRP A 39 -24.54 27.77 44.72
CA TRP A 39 -24.99 26.38 44.75
C TRP A 39 -24.68 25.65 43.44
N ALA A 40 -24.94 26.28 42.29
CA ALA A 40 -24.65 25.70 40.98
C ALA A 40 -23.15 25.43 40.79
N ASP A 41 -22.30 26.37 41.21
CA ASP A 41 -20.83 26.22 41.20
C ASP A 41 -20.38 25.05 42.08
N GLY A 42 -20.93 24.92 43.29
CA GLY A 42 -20.66 23.76 44.17
C GLY A 42 -21.06 22.42 43.55
N MET A 43 -22.21 22.37 42.86
CA MET A 43 -22.65 21.17 42.14
C MET A 43 -21.74 20.85 40.96
N ILE A 44 -21.33 21.86 40.18
CA ILE A 44 -20.36 21.68 39.08
C ILE A 44 -19.07 21.09 39.64
N HIS A 45 -18.52 21.70 40.71
CA HIS A 45 -17.29 21.23 41.33
C HIS A 45 -17.40 19.77 41.82
N GLU A 46 -18.51 19.40 42.48
CA GLU A 46 -18.73 18.01 42.93
C GLU A 46 -18.73 17.02 41.75
N LYS A 47 -19.37 17.39 40.63
CA LYS A 47 -19.39 16.56 39.42
C LYS A 47 -18.01 16.49 38.76
N GLU A 48 -17.27 17.59 38.69
CA GLU A 48 -15.90 17.60 38.18
C GLU A 48 -14.98 16.70 39.01
N VAL A 49 -15.07 16.76 40.34
CA VAL A 49 -14.32 15.88 41.24
C VAL A 49 -14.70 14.41 41.02
N LYS A 50 -16.00 14.10 40.86
CA LYS A 50 -16.47 12.74 40.57
C LYS A 50 -15.95 12.24 39.22
N ILE A 51 -16.02 13.06 38.17
CA ILE A 51 -15.49 12.73 36.84
C ILE A 51 -13.99 12.44 36.94
N SER A 52 -13.23 13.33 37.58
CA SER A 52 -11.79 13.15 37.75
C SER A 52 -11.43 11.86 38.50
N SER A 53 -12.21 11.49 39.52
CA SER A 53 -12.03 10.22 40.23
C SER A 53 -12.32 9.00 39.34
N ILE A 54 -13.37 9.06 38.50
CA ILE A 54 -13.71 7.98 37.58
C ILE A 54 -12.63 7.83 36.51
N GLU A 55 -12.18 8.93 35.92
CA GLU A 55 -11.10 8.97 34.94
C GLU A 55 -9.82 8.37 35.51
N ALA A 56 -9.44 8.75 36.74
CA ALA A 56 -8.26 8.20 37.40
C ALA A 56 -8.35 6.67 37.60
N ILE A 57 -9.52 6.13 37.96
CA ILE A 57 -9.71 4.68 38.08
C ILE A 57 -9.63 4.00 36.71
N ALA A 58 -10.29 4.58 35.70
CA ALA A 58 -10.29 4.07 34.33
C ALA A 58 -8.87 4.03 33.75
N ASP A 59 -8.12 5.13 33.87
CA ASP A 59 -6.75 5.24 33.36
C ASP A 59 -5.80 4.23 34.02
N ASN A 60 -5.92 4.03 35.33
CA ASN A 60 -5.14 3.02 36.05
C ASN A 60 -5.44 1.59 35.54
N ASN A 61 -6.72 1.28 35.30
CA ASN A 61 -7.13 -0.02 34.78
C ASN A 61 -6.69 -0.23 33.34
N ILE A 62 -6.81 0.79 32.49
CA ILE A 62 -6.32 0.78 31.10
C ILE A 62 -4.82 0.50 31.10
N ALA A 63 -4.04 1.25 31.88
CA ALA A 63 -2.59 1.07 31.97
C ALA A 63 -2.20 -0.35 32.44
N ALA A 64 -2.93 -0.90 33.41
CA ALA A 64 -2.71 -2.27 33.88
C ALA A 64 -3.02 -3.33 32.79
N LEU A 65 -4.07 -3.14 32.00
CA LEU A 65 -4.42 -4.01 30.88
C LEU A 65 -3.42 -3.91 29.74
N GLU A 66 -2.98 -2.70 29.39
CA GLU A 66 -1.94 -2.48 28.38
C GLU A 66 -0.63 -3.18 28.76
N ALA A 67 -0.23 -3.10 30.03
CA ALA A 67 0.95 -3.81 30.53
C ALA A 67 0.81 -5.35 30.42
N LYS A 68 -0.40 -5.89 30.62
CA LYS A 68 -0.68 -7.33 30.42
C LYS A 68 -0.61 -7.70 28.93
N ILE A 69 -1.19 -6.88 28.05
CA ILE A 69 -1.12 -7.07 26.60
C ILE A 69 0.33 -7.07 26.12
N GLU A 70 1.14 -6.15 26.62
CA GLU A 70 2.56 -6.07 26.23
C GLU A 70 3.34 -7.31 26.69
N LYS A 71 3.11 -7.79 27.91
CA LYS A 71 3.68 -9.06 28.38
C LYS A 71 3.29 -10.24 27.49
N LEU A 72 2.03 -10.30 27.03
CA LEU A 72 1.57 -11.35 26.13
C LEU A 72 2.23 -11.27 24.75
N LYS A 73 2.45 -10.06 24.21
CA LYS A 73 3.19 -9.87 22.95
C LYS A 73 4.63 -10.37 23.08
N VAL A 74 5.33 -9.96 24.13
CA VAL A 74 6.70 -10.41 24.43
C VAL A 74 6.76 -11.93 24.61
N TRP A 75 5.79 -12.51 25.32
CA TRP A 75 5.71 -13.96 25.49
C TRP A 75 5.50 -14.67 24.15
N LYS A 76 4.59 -14.19 23.29
CA LYS A 76 4.35 -14.75 21.97
C LYS A 76 5.60 -14.70 21.11
N GLU A 77 6.29 -13.57 21.09
CA GLU A 77 7.53 -13.41 20.33
C GLU A 77 8.60 -14.38 20.83
N ASN A 78 8.86 -14.40 22.15
CA ASN A 78 9.87 -15.29 22.72
C ASN A 78 9.53 -16.77 22.56
N SER A 79 8.26 -17.15 22.69
CA SER A 79 7.81 -18.54 22.54
C SER A 79 7.94 -19.03 21.09
N THR A 80 7.73 -18.15 20.11
CA THR A 80 7.85 -18.50 18.69
C THR A 80 9.25 -18.26 18.12
N ARG A 81 10.12 -17.55 18.84
CA ARG A 81 11.46 -17.15 18.39
C ARG A 81 12.31 -18.33 17.94
N ASN A 82 12.34 -19.41 18.73
CA ASN A 82 13.16 -20.57 18.42
C ASN A 82 12.65 -21.30 17.16
N ASP A 83 11.33 -21.43 17.01
CA ASP A 83 10.73 -22.05 15.83
C ASP A 83 10.95 -21.20 14.57
N VAL A 84 10.77 -19.89 14.67
CA VAL A 84 11.04 -18.94 13.57
C VAL A 84 12.52 -19.00 13.18
N ASN A 85 13.42 -19.03 14.15
CA ASN A 85 14.86 -19.17 13.90
C ASN A 85 15.20 -20.52 13.26
N GLY A 86 14.60 -21.62 13.74
CA GLY A 86 14.77 -22.95 13.16
C GLY A 86 14.27 -23.01 11.72
N ILE A 87 13.07 -22.50 11.46
CA ILE A 87 12.50 -22.39 10.10
C ILE A 87 13.44 -21.57 9.20
N THR A 88 13.95 -20.44 9.69
CA THR A 88 14.86 -19.57 8.93
C THR A 88 16.18 -20.28 8.64
N PHE A 89 16.75 -20.95 9.64
CA PHE A 89 17.96 -21.76 9.51
C PHE A 89 17.81 -22.83 8.42
N PHE A 90 16.76 -23.64 8.47
CA PHE A 90 16.53 -24.70 7.50
C PHE A 90 16.23 -24.14 6.09
N LYS A 91 15.49 -23.03 6.00
CA LYS A 91 15.25 -22.34 4.72
C LYS A 91 16.56 -21.89 4.07
N THR A 92 17.45 -21.26 4.83
CA THR A 92 18.75 -20.80 4.32
C THR A 92 19.59 -21.98 3.82
N HIS A 93 19.65 -23.08 4.57
CA HIS A 93 20.46 -24.24 4.17
C HIS A 93 19.93 -24.93 2.92
N LEU A 94 18.61 -25.08 2.81
CA LEU A 94 17.99 -25.67 1.62
C LEU A 94 18.10 -24.77 0.39
N HIS A 95 18.07 -23.44 0.56
CA HIS A 95 18.43 -22.50 -0.50
C HIS A 95 19.86 -22.69 -0.99
N LEU A 96 20.83 -22.70 -0.06
CA LEU A 96 22.24 -22.90 -0.40
C LEU A 96 22.49 -24.24 -1.10
N TRP A 97 21.78 -25.28 -0.69
CA TRP A 97 21.82 -26.58 -1.35
C TRP A 97 21.26 -26.50 -2.78
N HIS A 98 20.09 -25.89 -2.97
CA HIS A 98 19.47 -25.75 -4.30
C HIS A 98 20.33 -24.90 -5.25
N GLU A 99 20.91 -23.82 -4.75
CA GLU A 99 21.84 -22.97 -5.50
C GLU A 99 23.09 -23.76 -5.94
N LYS A 100 23.70 -24.51 -5.02
CA LYS A 100 24.86 -25.36 -5.34
C LYS A 100 24.52 -26.40 -6.41
N LEU A 101 23.35 -27.03 -6.32
CA LEU A 101 22.88 -28.00 -7.29
C LEU A 101 22.67 -27.38 -8.68
N VAL A 102 21.96 -26.26 -8.77
CA VAL A 102 21.75 -25.57 -10.06
C VAL A 102 23.09 -25.11 -10.64
N ARG A 103 24.02 -24.66 -9.80
CA ARG A 103 25.36 -24.25 -10.22
C ARG A 103 26.16 -25.42 -10.80
N SER A 104 26.14 -26.60 -10.16
CA SER A 104 26.84 -27.78 -10.68
C SER A 104 26.22 -28.27 -11.99
N GLU A 105 24.88 -28.28 -12.10
CA GLU A 105 24.20 -28.65 -13.34
C GLU A 105 24.51 -27.69 -14.50
N LYS A 106 24.61 -26.38 -14.20
CA LYS A 106 25.06 -25.38 -15.19
C LYS A 106 26.47 -25.66 -15.69
N GLU A 107 27.39 -26.05 -14.80
CA GLU A 107 28.77 -26.34 -15.19
C GLU A 107 28.87 -27.63 -16.02
N GLU A 108 28.15 -28.68 -15.62
CA GLU A 108 28.04 -29.92 -16.42
C GLU A 108 27.49 -29.65 -17.83
N ASN A 109 26.48 -28.78 -17.93
CA ASN A 109 25.93 -28.39 -19.23
C ASN A 109 26.94 -27.65 -20.10
N LYS A 110 27.76 -26.75 -19.54
CA LYS A 110 28.84 -26.10 -20.31
C LYS A 110 29.82 -27.12 -20.89
N GLU A 111 30.19 -28.14 -20.11
CA GLU A 111 31.05 -29.21 -20.62
C GLU A 111 30.38 -30.05 -21.71
N LEU A 112 29.08 -30.34 -21.57
CA LEU A 112 28.33 -31.09 -22.58
C LEU A 112 28.25 -30.32 -23.89
N VAL A 113 28.00 -29.02 -23.83
CA VAL A 113 28.00 -28.12 -24.99
C VAL A 113 29.38 -28.08 -25.64
N ALA A 114 30.46 -27.97 -24.85
CA ALA A 114 31.83 -28.03 -25.37
C ALA A 114 32.15 -29.36 -26.06
N LYS A 115 31.49 -30.45 -25.66
CA LYS A 115 31.57 -31.78 -26.28
C LYS A 115 30.56 -31.99 -27.42
N GLY A 116 29.83 -30.95 -27.84
CA GLY A 116 28.84 -30.99 -28.92
C GLY A 116 27.54 -31.75 -28.58
N LYS A 117 27.28 -32.00 -27.29
CA LYS A 117 26.06 -32.65 -26.79
C LYS A 117 25.01 -31.62 -26.39
N LYS A 118 23.74 -32.01 -26.42
CA LYS A 118 22.62 -31.16 -25.98
C LYS A 118 22.65 -30.95 -24.46
N GLU A 119 22.31 -29.74 -24.03
CA GLU A 119 22.16 -29.36 -22.63
C GLU A 119 21.04 -30.16 -21.95
N LYS A 120 21.26 -30.52 -20.68
CA LYS A 120 20.21 -31.09 -19.82
C LYS A 120 19.36 -29.98 -19.23
N LYS A 121 18.08 -30.27 -18.98
CA LYS A 121 17.18 -29.33 -18.29
C LYS A 121 17.63 -29.13 -16.85
N LEU A 122 17.83 -27.87 -16.44
CA LEU A 122 18.19 -27.51 -15.07
C LEU A 122 17.04 -27.79 -14.09
N SER A 123 17.38 -28.18 -12.87
CA SER A 123 16.46 -28.46 -11.76
C SER A 123 15.96 -27.17 -11.11
N GLN A 124 15.38 -26.27 -11.89
CA GLN A 124 14.85 -24.99 -11.42
C GLN A 124 13.68 -25.14 -10.45
N THR A 125 12.94 -26.26 -10.50
CA THR A 125 11.86 -26.56 -9.55
C THR A 125 12.00 -27.98 -9.04
N ILE A 126 12.09 -28.13 -7.71
CA ILE A 126 12.20 -29.42 -7.03
C ILE A 126 10.98 -29.58 -6.13
N LYS A 127 10.22 -30.65 -6.36
CA LYS A 127 9.05 -31.01 -5.55
C LYS A 127 9.51 -31.77 -4.31
N LEU A 128 9.23 -31.22 -3.13
CA LEU A 128 9.41 -31.87 -1.83
C LEU A 128 8.05 -32.32 -1.29
N PRO A 129 7.99 -33.22 -0.28
CA PRO A 129 6.73 -33.76 0.22
C PRO A 129 5.70 -32.72 0.65
N TYR A 130 6.16 -31.60 1.21
CA TYR A 130 5.28 -30.56 1.75
C TYR A 130 5.36 -29.22 0.99
N ARG A 131 6.34 -29.07 0.08
CA ARG A 131 6.70 -27.76 -0.52
C ARG A 131 7.36 -27.91 -1.88
N ASN A 132 7.37 -26.83 -2.65
CA ASN A 132 8.16 -26.74 -3.86
C ASN A 132 9.31 -25.74 -3.67
N LEU A 133 10.54 -26.17 -3.94
CA LEU A 133 11.70 -25.30 -4.06
C LEU A 133 11.76 -24.78 -5.50
N THR A 134 11.72 -23.46 -5.67
CA THR A 134 11.76 -22.84 -7.00
C THR A 134 12.88 -21.82 -7.07
N CYS A 135 13.69 -21.91 -8.12
CA CYS A 135 14.63 -20.89 -8.54
C CYS A 135 14.05 -20.22 -9.77
N ARG A 136 13.79 -18.91 -9.67
CA ARG A 136 13.23 -18.10 -10.76
C ARG A 136 14.05 -16.83 -10.91
N THR A 137 14.30 -16.43 -12.15
CA THR A 137 14.87 -15.11 -12.43
C THR A 137 13.88 -14.04 -11.98
N GLN A 138 14.32 -13.09 -11.16
CA GLN A 138 13.47 -11.96 -10.78
C GLN A 138 13.30 -11.01 -11.95
N GLN A 139 12.12 -10.41 -12.04
CA GLN A 139 11.98 -9.23 -12.87
C GLN A 139 12.81 -8.09 -12.27
N PRO A 140 13.40 -7.22 -13.09
CA PRO A 140 14.16 -6.08 -12.59
C PRO A 140 13.30 -5.17 -11.73
N GLU A 141 13.92 -4.52 -10.74
CA GLU A 141 13.24 -3.49 -9.95
C GLU A 141 13.04 -2.26 -10.82
N ILE A 142 11.83 -1.70 -10.77
CA ILE A 142 11.45 -0.55 -11.57
C ILE A 142 11.35 0.64 -10.64
N THR A 143 12.36 1.51 -10.66
CA THR A 143 12.29 2.82 -10.04
C THR A 143 11.78 3.81 -11.08
N LYS A 144 10.69 4.51 -10.77
CA LYS A 144 10.07 5.48 -11.67
C LYS A 144 10.10 6.86 -11.05
N ASP A 145 10.47 7.83 -11.85
CA ASP A 145 10.24 9.24 -11.55
C ASP A 145 8.94 9.65 -12.24
N GLU A 146 7.88 9.89 -11.45
CA GLU A 146 6.54 10.16 -11.99
C GLU A 146 6.50 11.47 -12.77
N GLU A 147 7.23 12.50 -12.35
CA GLU A 147 7.25 13.80 -13.02
C GLU A 147 7.94 13.70 -14.38
N GLN A 148 9.09 13.02 -14.44
CA GLN A 148 9.78 12.77 -15.71
C GLN A 148 8.99 11.86 -16.63
N LEU A 149 8.25 10.89 -16.08
CA LEU A 149 7.44 9.98 -16.88
C LEU A 149 6.28 10.70 -17.56
N VAL A 150 5.59 11.58 -16.83
CA VAL A 150 4.53 12.43 -17.40
C VAL A 150 5.09 13.35 -18.49
N GLN A 151 6.24 13.97 -18.25
CA GLN A 151 6.91 14.81 -19.26
C GLN A 151 7.30 14.03 -20.50
N TRP A 152 7.87 12.84 -20.34
CA TRP A 152 8.25 11.96 -21.45
C TRP A 152 7.03 11.49 -22.24
N VAL A 153 5.95 11.09 -21.56
CA VAL A 153 4.69 10.69 -22.21
C VAL A 153 4.08 11.86 -22.98
N ASN A 154 3.99 13.06 -22.39
CA ASN A 154 3.49 14.23 -23.09
C ASN A 154 4.37 14.60 -24.30
N THR A 155 5.69 14.43 -24.21
CA THR A 155 6.59 14.75 -25.32
C THR A 155 6.46 13.77 -26.49
N ASN A 156 6.22 12.49 -26.21
CA ASN A 156 6.28 11.42 -27.21
C ASN A 156 4.90 10.88 -27.64
N TYR A 157 3.86 11.13 -26.83
CA TYR A 157 2.48 10.64 -26.96
C TYR A 157 1.47 11.73 -26.59
N SER A 158 1.79 13.02 -26.76
CA SER A 158 0.76 14.07 -26.76
C SER A 158 -0.34 13.61 -27.71
N GLU A 159 -1.52 13.31 -27.16
CA GLU A 159 -2.73 13.10 -27.95
C GLU A 159 -3.03 14.43 -28.64
N ASP A 160 -2.39 14.66 -29.79
CA ASP A 160 -2.94 15.52 -30.81
C ASP A 160 -4.29 14.89 -31.15
N ILE A 161 -5.37 15.44 -30.60
CA ILE A 161 -6.73 15.09 -31.00
C ILE A 161 -6.75 15.24 -32.53
N PRO A 162 -6.92 14.15 -33.31
CA PRO A 162 -6.90 14.26 -34.76
C PRO A 162 -8.01 15.23 -35.17
N VAL A 163 -7.70 16.14 -36.10
CA VAL A 163 -8.61 17.22 -36.52
C VAL A 163 -9.99 16.69 -36.92
N SER A 164 -10.08 15.43 -37.37
CA SER A 164 -11.35 14.72 -37.64
C SER A 164 -12.29 14.64 -36.44
N ASP A 165 -11.76 14.41 -35.24
CA ASP A 165 -12.58 14.25 -34.02
C ASP A 165 -13.07 15.62 -33.51
N LEU A 166 -12.36 16.70 -33.88
CA LEU A 166 -12.78 18.08 -33.66
C LEU A 166 -13.84 18.51 -34.69
N GLU A 167 -13.81 17.99 -35.92
CA GLU A 167 -14.81 18.29 -36.95
C GLU A 167 -16.21 17.78 -36.56
N ASP A 168 -16.30 16.57 -35.99
CA ASP A 168 -17.56 16.00 -35.48
C ASP A 168 -18.16 16.82 -34.30
N LEU A 169 -17.29 17.42 -33.49
CA LEU A 169 -17.69 18.26 -32.37
C LEU A 169 -18.12 19.66 -32.84
N ILE A 170 -17.46 20.18 -33.90
CA ILE A 170 -17.82 21.42 -34.59
C ILE A 170 -19.19 21.30 -35.27
N ASP A 171 -19.49 20.17 -35.90
CA ASP A 171 -20.77 19.96 -36.57
C ASP A 171 -21.93 19.80 -35.58
N ASN A 172 -21.69 19.18 -34.41
CA ASN A 172 -22.64 19.15 -33.31
C ASN A 172 -22.89 20.52 -32.68
N ILE A 173 -21.86 21.37 -32.56
CA ILE A 173 -22.00 22.74 -32.02
C ILE A 173 -22.70 23.66 -33.02
N LYS A 174 -22.38 23.59 -34.32
CA LYS A 174 -23.09 24.33 -35.38
C LYS A 174 -24.57 23.92 -35.47
N ALA A 175 -24.89 22.66 -35.19
CA ALA A 175 -26.29 22.21 -35.10
C ALA A 175 -27.05 22.80 -33.90
N SER A 176 -26.34 23.30 -32.88
CA SER A 176 -26.93 23.84 -31.64
C SER A 176 -27.14 25.37 -31.64
N ASP A 177 -27.02 26.02 -32.80
CA ASP A 177 -26.97 27.47 -33.02
C ASP A 177 -28.02 28.27 -32.21
N LYS A 178 -27.61 28.74 -31.02
CA LYS A 178 -28.31 29.79 -30.24
C LYS A 178 -27.41 30.75 -29.46
N SER A 179 -26.09 30.71 -29.62
CA SER A 179 -25.23 31.71 -28.98
C SER A 179 -24.07 32.08 -29.89
N GLY A 180 -24.08 33.31 -30.39
CA GLY A 180 -23.04 33.90 -31.25
C GLY A 180 -21.71 34.12 -30.54
N ILE A 181 -21.14 33.04 -29.99
CA ILE A 181 -19.81 33.00 -29.39
C ILE A 181 -18.83 32.63 -30.49
N LYS A 182 -17.82 33.46 -30.72
CA LYS A 182 -16.78 33.16 -31.70
C LYS A 182 -15.88 32.04 -31.17
N LEU A 183 -15.51 31.11 -32.05
CA LEU A 183 -14.63 29.98 -31.73
C LEU A 183 -13.33 30.43 -31.04
N SER A 184 -12.76 31.56 -31.47
CA SER A 184 -11.56 32.16 -30.88
C SER A 184 -11.71 32.43 -29.39
N ASP A 185 -12.87 32.94 -28.99
CA ASP A 185 -13.15 33.34 -27.62
C ASP A 185 -13.33 32.10 -26.74
N LEU A 186 -13.78 30.98 -27.33
CA LEU A 186 -13.95 29.68 -26.67
C LEU A 186 -12.60 29.02 -26.38
N PHE A 187 -11.63 29.10 -27.29
CA PHE A 187 -10.26 28.62 -27.06
C PHE A 187 -9.52 29.46 -26.01
N THR A 188 -9.72 30.79 -26.01
CA THR A 188 -9.19 31.66 -24.97
C THR A 188 -9.82 31.33 -23.61
N LEU A 189 -11.13 31.09 -23.57
CA LEU A 189 -11.83 30.69 -22.34
C LEU A 189 -11.36 29.32 -21.83
N TYR A 190 -11.13 28.36 -22.72
CA TYR A 190 -10.69 27.00 -22.35
C TYR A 190 -9.28 26.99 -21.77
N GLY A 191 -8.35 27.75 -22.39
CA GLY A 191 -6.99 27.91 -21.88
C GLY A 191 -6.93 28.70 -20.57
N GLU A 192 -7.78 29.71 -20.38
CA GLU A 192 -7.82 30.49 -19.13
C GLU A 192 -8.49 29.74 -17.97
N TYR A 193 -9.55 28.96 -18.22
CA TYR A 193 -10.27 28.20 -17.18
C TYR A 193 -9.51 26.96 -16.68
N GLU A 194 -8.77 26.26 -17.56
CA GLU A 194 -7.94 25.12 -17.14
C GLU A 194 -6.86 25.53 -16.11
N SER A 195 -6.39 26.78 -16.14
CA SER A 195 -5.32 27.23 -15.24
C SER A 195 -5.76 27.65 -13.83
N LYS A 196 -7.03 28.05 -13.63
CA LYS A 196 -7.49 28.67 -12.36
C LYS A 196 -8.40 27.81 -11.48
N PHE A 197 -9.17 26.88 -12.05
CA PHE A 197 -10.21 26.16 -11.28
C PHE A 197 -10.17 24.63 -11.39
N ILE A 198 -9.49 24.06 -12.39
CA ILE A 198 -9.47 22.60 -12.63
C ILE A 198 -8.02 22.11 -12.68
N LYS A 199 -7.54 21.52 -11.59
CA LYS A 199 -6.29 20.73 -11.62
C LYS A 199 -6.61 19.37 -12.23
N ARG A 200 -6.17 19.11 -13.46
CA ARG A 200 -6.13 17.74 -13.99
C ARG A 200 -4.94 17.02 -13.37
N ASP A 201 -5.23 15.97 -12.62
CA ASP A 201 -4.23 15.05 -12.11
C ASP A 201 -3.89 14.06 -13.24
N ILE A 202 -2.87 14.39 -14.05
CA ILE A 202 -2.43 13.53 -15.15
C ILE A 202 -1.69 12.34 -14.54
N LYS A 203 -2.38 11.21 -14.46
CA LYS A 203 -1.79 9.94 -14.01
C LYS A 203 -1.51 9.05 -15.19
N VAL A 204 -0.25 8.66 -15.35
CA VAL A 204 0.13 7.66 -16.34
C VAL A 204 -0.41 6.30 -15.90
N ALA A 205 -1.27 5.71 -16.72
CA ALA A 205 -1.76 4.35 -16.55
C ALA A 205 -0.62 3.34 -16.85
N TRP A 206 0.32 3.21 -15.92
CA TRP A 206 1.56 2.45 -16.10
C TRP A 206 1.34 1.00 -16.58
N GLY A 207 0.27 0.36 -16.10
CA GLY A 207 -0.06 -1.02 -16.49
C GLY A 207 -0.33 -1.17 -17.99
N GLU A 208 -0.92 -0.17 -18.63
CA GLU A 208 -1.19 -0.16 -20.07
C GLU A 208 0.05 0.26 -20.86
N LEU A 209 0.74 1.32 -20.43
CA LEU A 209 1.97 1.78 -21.08
C LEU A 209 3.02 0.67 -21.13
N LYS A 210 3.22 -0.05 -20.02
CA LYS A 210 4.19 -1.15 -19.93
C LYS A 210 3.97 -2.25 -20.98
N LYS A 211 2.73 -2.50 -21.44
CA LYS A 211 2.45 -3.55 -22.43
C LYS A 211 3.08 -3.26 -23.79
N ASN A 212 3.30 -1.97 -24.10
CA ASN A 212 3.85 -1.51 -25.37
C ASN A 212 5.37 -1.27 -25.30
N LEU A 213 6.00 -1.52 -24.14
CA LEU A 213 7.43 -1.33 -23.95
C LEU A 213 8.17 -2.66 -23.99
N PHE A 214 9.36 -2.65 -24.60
CA PHE A 214 10.24 -3.81 -24.69
C PHE A 214 11.49 -3.58 -23.84
N ILE A 215 11.97 -4.64 -23.20
CA ILE A 215 13.21 -4.60 -22.41
C ILE A 215 14.39 -4.86 -23.37
N SER A 216 15.38 -3.96 -23.35
CA SER A 216 16.63 -4.11 -24.12
C SER A 216 17.84 -3.75 -23.26
N GLU A 217 19.03 -4.15 -23.69
CA GLU A 217 20.28 -3.67 -23.10
C GLU A 217 20.83 -2.49 -23.91
N ASP A 218 21.23 -1.41 -23.23
CA ASP A 218 21.90 -0.28 -23.86
C ASP A 218 23.34 -0.62 -24.26
N LYS A 219 24.03 0.32 -24.91
CA LYS A 219 25.44 0.14 -25.34
C LYS A 219 26.41 -0.10 -24.17
N ASN A 220 25.99 0.15 -22.93
CA ASN A 220 26.77 -0.01 -21.71
C ASN A 220 26.37 -1.27 -20.91
N GLY A 221 25.45 -2.10 -21.43
CA GLY A 221 24.95 -3.31 -20.75
C GLY A 221 23.92 -3.03 -19.64
N LYS A 222 23.38 -1.81 -19.57
CA LYS A 222 22.30 -1.42 -18.67
C LYS A 222 20.96 -1.84 -19.29
N VAL A 223 20.10 -2.44 -18.47
CA VAL A 223 18.74 -2.80 -18.90
C VAL A 223 17.88 -1.54 -18.96
N VAL A 224 17.21 -1.30 -20.08
CA VAL A 224 16.34 -0.14 -20.31
C VAL A 224 15.03 -0.56 -20.99
N TYR A 225 13.95 0.20 -20.74
CA TYR A 225 12.73 0.07 -21.53
C TYR A 225 12.84 0.91 -22.80
N LYS A 226 12.41 0.34 -23.92
CA LYS A 226 12.24 1.03 -25.20
C LYS A 226 10.79 0.96 -25.65
N ASP A 227 10.33 2.00 -26.35
CA ASP A 227 9.03 1.98 -27.02
C ASP A 227 9.09 1.24 -28.37
N ASP A 228 7.96 1.23 -29.06
CA ASP A 228 7.78 0.66 -30.41
C ASP A 228 8.63 1.36 -31.49
N GLN A 229 9.11 2.57 -31.21
CA GLN A 229 10.03 3.33 -32.05
C GLN A 229 11.50 3.19 -31.61
N GLU A 230 11.79 2.23 -30.74
CA GLU A 230 13.11 1.98 -30.13
C GLU A 230 13.69 3.13 -29.29
N ARG A 231 12.86 4.12 -28.91
CA ARG A 231 13.28 5.25 -28.05
C ARG A 231 13.35 4.81 -26.60
N GLU A 232 14.41 5.22 -25.91
CA GLU A 232 14.61 4.91 -24.50
C GLU A 232 13.65 5.70 -23.61
N VAL A 233 13.00 5.01 -22.67
CA VAL A 233 12.17 5.62 -21.64
C VAL A 233 13.06 6.04 -20.46
N THR A 234 13.67 7.21 -20.57
CA THR A 234 14.68 7.71 -19.61
C THR A 234 14.14 7.93 -18.19
N ALA A 235 12.82 8.12 -18.05
CA ALA A 235 12.13 8.31 -16.78
C ALA A 235 12.07 7.04 -15.90
N ILE A 236 12.57 5.91 -16.41
CA ILE A 236 12.47 4.61 -15.75
C ILE A 236 13.83 3.97 -15.63
N GLN A 237 14.20 3.66 -14.40
CA GLN A 237 15.44 2.94 -14.10
C GLN A 237 15.10 1.48 -13.79
N LEU A 238 15.73 0.58 -14.55
CA LEU A 238 15.68 -0.85 -14.29
C LEU A 238 16.96 -1.29 -13.60
N SER A 239 16.84 -1.94 -12.45
CA SER A 239 17.98 -2.62 -11.80
C SER A 239 17.88 -4.12 -12.04
N LYS A 240 18.98 -4.73 -12.52
CA LYS A 240 19.03 -6.17 -12.75
C LYS A 240 18.99 -6.88 -11.39
N GLN A 241 17.92 -7.62 -11.14
CA GLN A 241 17.82 -8.49 -9.97
C GLN A 241 18.37 -9.89 -10.29
N GLY A 242 18.93 -10.54 -9.28
CA GLY A 242 19.47 -11.90 -9.39
C GLY A 242 18.39 -12.97 -9.50
N GLU A 243 18.80 -14.23 -9.36
CA GLU A 243 17.85 -15.32 -9.18
C GLU A 243 17.21 -15.23 -7.79
N LYS A 244 15.87 -15.28 -7.73
CA LYS A 244 15.14 -15.50 -6.48
C LYS A 244 14.96 -16.98 -6.27
N TYR A 245 15.37 -17.41 -5.09
CA TYR A 245 15.01 -18.70 -4.56
C TYR A 245 13.80 -18.48 -3.66
N ASP A 246 12.69 -19.14 -3.99
CA ASP A 246 11.41 -18.98 -3.33
C ASP A 246 10.83 -20.34 -2.91
N TRP A 247 10.07 -20.30 -1.80
CA TRP A 247 9.48 -21.45 -1.13
C TRP A 247 7.98 -21.30 -1.12
N LYS A 248 7.30 -22.15 -1.91
CA LYS A 248 5.85 -22.21 -1.87
C LYS A 248 5.40 -23.48 -1.16
N ILE A 249 4.45 -23.31 -0.24
CA ILE A 249 3.72 -24.43 0.34
C ILE A 249 2.91 -25.05 -0.79
N THR A 250 2.89 -26.38 -0.83
CA THR A 250 2.02 -27.09 -1.77
C THR A 250 0.62 -27.03 -1.18
N GLU A 251 -0.27 -26.25 -1.81
CA GLU A 251 -1.72 -26.30 -1.53
C GLU A 251 -2.32 -27.64 -1.97
#